data_AF-A0A357T3A9-F1
#
_entry.id   AF-A0A357T3A9-F1
#
_cell.length_a   1.000
_cell.length_b   1.000
_cell.length_c   1.000
_cell.angle_alpha   90.00
_cell.angle_beta   90.00
_cell.angle_gamma   90.00
#
_symmetry.space_group_name_H-M   'P 1'
#
loop_
_entity.id
_entity.type
_entity.pdbx_description
1 polymer ?
#
loop_
_entity_poly.entity_id
_entity_poly.type
_entity_poly.pdbx_seq_one_letter_code
_entity_poly.pdbx_strand_id
1 'polypeptide(L)'
;CTPAGIMELIRESGVKIEGKECVVVGRSNIVGKPQLHLLLQEHGTVTICHSRTRNLAEICRRADLLVVAVGQAGLINGQMVKPGAVVIDVGMNRLESGKLVGDVDYASVLNIAGAITPVPGGVGPMTIAMLMKNTVKAAKLQNR
;
A
#
# COMPACT_ATOMS: atom_id res chain seq x y z
N CYS A 1 6.27 10.48 -3.89
CA CYS A 1 6.75 9.37 -4.75
C CYS A 1 6.08 8.04 -4.40
N THR A 2 6.12 7.60 -3.15
CA THR A 2 5.53 6.30 -2.72
C THR A 2 4.07 6.11 -3.11
N PRO A 3 3.12 7.04 -2.84
CA PRO A 3 1.73 6.87 -3.28
C PRO A 3 1.59 6.69 -4.79
N ALA A 4 2.29 7.51 -5.58
CA ALA A 4 2.31 7.39 -7.03
C ALA A 4 2.86 6.02 -7.49
N GLY A 5 3.86 5.49 -6.77
CA GLY A 5 4.43 4.17 -7.06
C GLY A 5 3.47 3.03 -6.78
N ILE A 6 2.64 3.17 -5.73
CA ILE A 6 1.56 2.23 -5.44
C ILE A 6 0.51 2.25 -6.57
N MET A 7 0.09 3.45 -7.00
CA MET A 7 -0.86 3.57 -8.12
C MET A 7 -0.30 2.99 -9.42
N GLU A 8 0.99 3.17 -9.68
CA GLU A 8 1.69 2.56 -10.82
C GLU A 8 1.65 1.04 -10.75
N LEU A 9 1.97 0.43 -9.60
CA LEU A 9 1.88 -1.03 -9.41
C LEU A 9 0.47 -1.55 -9.64
N ILE A 10 -0.54 -0.90 -9.07
CA ILE A 10 -1.94 -1.29 -9.23
C ILE A 10 -2.32 -1.27 -10.72
N ARG A 11 -1.99 -0.19 -11.42
CA ARG A 11 -2.25 -0.03 -12.85
C ARG A 11 -1.55 -1.09 -13.70
N GLU A 12 -0.24 -1.32 -13.50
CA GLU A 12 0.53 -2.31 -14.26
C GLU A 12 0.06 -3.75 -13.98
N SER A 13 -0.50 -4.01 -12.79
CA SER A 13 -1.08 -5.32 -12.44
C SER A 13 -2.46 -5.58 -13.07
N GLY A 14 -3.07 -4.59 -13.73
CA GLY A 14 -4.42 -4.70 -14.31
C GLY A 14 -5.56 -4.68 -13.29
N VAL A 15 -5.28 -4.39 -12.02
CA VAL A 15 -6.28 -4.27 -10.96
C VAL A 15 -7.05 -2.96 -11.13
N LYS A 16 -8.37 -3.06 -11.36
CA LYS A 16 -9.26 -1.89 -11.37
C LYS A 16 -9.55 -1.41 -9.94
N ILE A 17 -9.53 -0.10 -9.71
CA ILE A 17 -9.86 0.54 -8.41
C ILE A 17 -11.33 0.97 -8.35
N GLU A 18 -11.91 1.33 -9.51
CA GLU A 18 -13.28 1.83 -9.62
C GLU A 18 -14.29 0.91 -8.91
N GLY A 19 -15.05 1.49 -7.98
CA GLY A 19 -16.10 0.80 -7.22
C GLY A 19 -15.59 -0.14 -6.12
N LYS A 20 -14.28 -0.32 -5.95
CA LYS A 20 -13.72 -1.20 -4.91
C LYS A 20 -13.69 -0.56 -3.54
N GLU A 21 -13.85 -1.37 -2.50
CA GLU A 21 -13.57 -0.95 -1.13
C GLU A 21 -12.07 -0.97 -0.86
N CYS A 22 -11.49 0.22 -0.67
CA CYS A 22 -10.09 0.42 -0.42
C CYS A 22 -9.86 0.80 1.05
N VAL A 23 -8.97 0.09 1.74
CA VAL A 23 -8.58 0.40 3.12
C VAL A 23 -7.12 0.79 3.16
N VAL A 24 -6.83 1.95 3.75
CA VAL A 24 -5.47 2.43 3.98
C VAL A 24 -5.18 2.41 5.47
N VAL A 25 -4.26 1.53 5.91
CA VAL A 25 -3.82 1.44 7.30
C VAL A 25 -2.56 2.29 7.47
N GLY A 26 -2.71 3.43 8.15
CA GLY A 26 -1.68 4.45 8.28
C GLY A 26 -2.15 5.79 7.72
N ARG A 27 -1.93 6.87 8.46
CA ARG A 27 -2.39 8.24 8.11
C ARG A 27 -1.27 9.26 8.04
N SER A 28 -0.07 8.81 7.69
CA SER A 28 1.10 9.70 7.54
C SER A 28 0.87 10.70 6.41
N ASN A 29 1.53 11.87 6.50
CA ASN A 29 1.48 12.89 5.45
C ASN A 29 2.21 12.44 4.17
N ILE A 30 3.13 11.48 4.28
CA ILE A 30 3.99 11.04 3.17
C ILE A 30 3.45 9.84 2.40
N VAL A 31 2.57 9.04 3.02
CA VAL A 31 1.96 7.85 2.38
C VAL A 31 0.45 7.84 2.55
N GLY A 32 -0.05 7.69 3.78
CA GLY A 32 -1.46 7.36 4.01
C GLY A 32 -2.47 8.38 3.48
N LYS A 33 -2.29 9.67 3.85
CA LYS A 33 -3.16 10.75 3.38
C LYS A 33 -3.12 10.96 1.87
N PRO A 34 -1.95 11.09 1.22
CA PRO A 34 -1.91 11.21 -0.24
C PRO A 34 -2.44 9.96 -0.94
N GLN A 35 -2.20 8.75 -0.41
CA GLN A 35 -2.74 7.52 -0.98
C GLN A 35 -4.27 7.50 -0.98
N LEU A 36 -4.90 7.95 0.11
CA LEU A 36 -6.36 8.10 0.17
C LEU A 36 -6.88 8.99 -0.96
N HIS A 37 -6.25 10.13 -1.22
CA HIS A 37 -6.69 11.04 -2.28
C HIS A 37 -6.53 10.42 -3.67
N LEU A 38 -5.42 9.72 -3.94
CA LEU A 38 -5.20 9.06 -5.24
C LEU A 38 -6.21 7.93 -5.49
N LEU A 39 -6.53 7.14 -4.47
CA LEU A 39 -7.54 6.07 -4.58
C LEU A 39 -8.95 6.64 -4.81
N LEU A 40 -9.29 7.76 -4.15
CA LEU A 40 -10.56 8.47 -4.40
C LEU A 40 -10.63 9.04 -5.82
N GLN A 41 -9.52 9.54 -6.35
CA GLN A 41 -9.44 10.03 -7.73
C GLN A 41 -9.69 8.92 -8.75
N GLU A 42 -9.31 7.68 -8.44
CA GLU A 42 -9.58 6.48 -9.25
C GLU A 42 -10.90 5.78 -8.86
N HIS A 43 -11.85 6.52 -8.28
CA HIS A 43 -13.21 6.06 -7.96
C HIS A 43 -13.28 4.90 -6.93
N GLY A 44 -12.27 4.75 -6.08
CA GLY A 44 -12.32 3.80 -4.96
C GLY A 44 -13.14 4.33 -3.78
N THR A 45 -13.84 3.45 -3.06
CA THR A 45 -14.47 3.78 -1.77
C THR A 45 -13.43 3.62 -0.67
N VAL A 46 -12.94 4.73 -0.10
CA VAL A 46 -11.73 4.69 0.75
C VAL A 46 -12.05 4.85 2.24
N THR A 47 -11.56 3.91 3.05
CA THR A 47 -11.49 4.03 4.52
C THR A 47 -10.03 4.18 4.97
N ILE A 48 -9.75 5.13 5.88
CA ILE A 48 -8.42 5.30 6.47
C ILE A 48 -8.41 4.86 7.93
N CYS A 49 -7.45 4.02 8.30
CA CYS A 49 -7.25 3.49 9.65
C CYS A 49 -5.94 4.01 10.26
N HIS A 50 -5.86 3.98 11.59
CA HIS A 50 -4.68 4.39 12.36
C HIS A 50 -4.69 3.76 13.76
N SER A 51 -3.70 4.08 14.58
CA SER A 51 -3.51 3.53 15.94
C SER A 51 -4.66 3.73 16.94
N ARG A 52 -5.70 4.51 16.61
CA ARG A 52 -6.89 4.70 17.45
C ARG A 52 -8.16 4.12 16.82
N THR A 53 -8.03 3.47 15.66
CA THR A 53 -9.13 2.79 14.98
C THR A 53 -9.52 1.57 15.79
N ARG A 54 -10.80 1.48 16.16
CA ARG A 54 -11.36 0.29 16.80
C ARG A 54 -11.66 -0.76 15.73
N ASN A 55 -11.58 -2.04 16.11
CA ASN A 55 -11.89 -3.18 15.24
C ASN A 55 -11.12 -3.18 13.91
N LEU A 56 -9.83 -2.85 13.95
CA LEU A 56 -8.98 -2.78 12.76
C LEU A 56 -9.07 -4.04 11.89
N ALA A 57 -9.06 -5.22 12.51
CA ALA A 57 -9.17 -6.51 11.81
C ALA A 57 -10.48 -6.69 11.04
N GLU A 58 -11.60 -6.15 11.54
CA GLU A 58 -12.88 -6.20 10.82
C GLU A 58 -12.88 -5.26 9.64
N ILE A 59 -12.30 -4.06 9.79
CA ILE A 59 -12.21 -3.09 8.71
C ILE A 59 -11.32 -3.61 7.58
N CYS A 60 -10.14 -4.14 7.90
CA CYS A 60 -9.23 -4.71 6.90
C CYS A 60 -9.86 -5.88 6.13
N ARG A 61 -10.69 -6.70 6.80
CA ARG A 61 -11.39 -7.84 6.17
C ARG A 61 -12.44 -7.46 5.12
N ARG A 62 -12.84 -6.19 5.04
CA ARG A 62 -13.78 -5.72 4.01
C ARG A 62 -13.07 -5.28 2.74
N ALA A 63 -11.78 -4.95 2.83
CA ALA A 63 -11.01 -4.35 1.76
C ALA A 63 -10.85 -5.29 0.56
N ASP A 64 -11.24 -4.83 -0.63
CA ASP A 64 -10.79 -5.41 -1.90
C ASP A 64 -9.34 -5.01 -2.21
N LEU A 65 -8.93 -3.84 -1.73
CA LEU A 65 -7.59 -3.29 -1.85
C LEU A 65 -7.13 -2.75 -0.49
N LEU A 66 -6.09 -3.35 0.07
CA LEU A 66 -5.54 -3.03 1.39
C LEU A 66 -4.14 -2.45 1.24
N VAL A 67 -3.94 -1.18 1.59
CA VAL A 67 -2.61 -0.54 1.65
C VAL A 67 -2.18 -0.43 3.11
N VAL A 68 -1.00 -0.92 3.46
CA VAL A 68 -0.49 -0.94 4.84
C VAL A 68 0.82 -0.13 4.92
N ALA A 69 0.83 0.92 5.74
CA ALA A 69 1.94 1.86 5.86
C ALA A 69 2.04 2.44 7.28
N VAL A 70 2.34 1.57 8.25
CA VAL A 70 2.41 1.87 9.69
C VAL A 70 3.81 1.76 10.28
N GLY A 71 4.73 1.02 9.65
CA GLY A 71 6.07 0.78 10.20
C GLY A 71 6.05 -0.11 11.45
N GLN A 72 5.23 -1.15 11.42
CA GLN A 72 5.12 -2.16 12.48
C GLN A 72 5.10 -3.55 11.85
N ALA A 73 6.18 -4.30 12.08
CA ALA A 73 6.37 -5.61 11.48
C ALA A 73 5.21 -6.57 11.79
N GLY A 74 4.61 -7.14 10.74
CA GLY A 74 3.58 -8.19 10.86
C GLY A 74 2.29 -7.76 11.56
N LEU A 75 1.96 -6.45 11.61
CA LEU A 75 0.70 -5.98 12.19
C LEU A 75 -0.52 -6.60 11.50
N ILE A 76 -0.49 -6.74 10.18
CA ILE A 76 -1.57 -7.34 9.40
C ILE A 76 -1.25 -8.81 9.13
N ASN A 77 -2.12 -9.70 9.54
CA ASN A 77 -2.00 -11.15 9.31
C ASN A 77 -3.12 -11.67 8.40
N GLY A 78 -3.04 -12.95 8.03
CA GLY A 78 -4.00 -13.62 7.15
C GLY A 78 -5.47 -13.52 7.59
N GLN A 79 -5.74 -13.49 8.89
CA GLN A 79 -7.13 -13.40 9.40
C GLN A 79 -7.74 -12.00 9.22
N MET A 80 -6.91 -11.00 8.92
CA MET A 80 -7.32 -9.62 8.70
C MET A 80 -7.55 -9.29 7.22
N VAL A 81 -7.30 -10.23 6.31
CA VAL A 81 -7.33 -10.02 4.87
C VAL A 81 -8.55 -10.72 4.26
N LYS A 82 -9.27 -10.00 3.37
CA LYS A 82 -10.35 -10.58 2.58
C LYS A 82 -9.75 -11.57 1.56
N PRO A 83 -10.30 -12.80 1.41
CA PRO A 83 -9.89 -13.70 0.34
C PRO A 83 -9.98 -13.02 -1.04
N GLY A 84 -8.92 -13.13 -1.84
CA GLY A 84 -8.82 -12.50 -3.15
C GLY A 84 -8.46 -11.01 -3.14
N ALA A 85 -8.23 -10.38 -1.98
CA ALA A 85 -7.84 -8.97 -1.90
C ALA A 85 -6.46 -8.70 -2.53
N VAL A 86 -6.27 -7.46 -2.95
CA VAL A 86 -4.96 -6.92 -3.33
C VAL A 86 -4.34 -6.27 -2.11
N VAL A 87 -3.17 -6.75 -1.69
CA VAL A 87 -2.46 -6.26 -0.49
C VAL A 87 -1.17 -5.55 -0.90
N ILE A 88 -1.07 -4.27 -0.57
CA ILE A 88 0.10 -3.44 -0.79
C ILE A 88 0.77 -3.17 0.55
N ASP A 89 1.92 -3.80 0.77
CA ASP A 89 2.77 -3.61 1.93
C ASP A 89 3.85 -2.56 1.65
N VAL A 90 3.71 -1.41 2.31
CA VAL A 90 4.65 -0.28 2.23
C VAL A 90 5.68 -0.33 3.35
N GLY A 91 5.47 -1.19 4.36
CA GLY A 91 6.31 -1.31 5.53
C GLY A 91 7.75 -1.67 5.17
N MET A 92 8.69 -1.05 5.88
CA MET A 92 10.12 -1.33 5.76
C MET A 92 10.70 -1.41 7.16
N ASN A 93 10.50 -2.57 7.81
CA ASN A 93 10.93 -2.82 9.18
C ASN A 93 12.21 -3.64 9.18
N ARG A 94 13.19 -3.24 10.00
CA ARG A 94 14.42 -4.00 10.17
C ARG A 94 14.35 -4.76 11.49
N LEU A 95 14.40 -6.09 11.40
CA LEU A 95 14.49 -6.96 12.57
C LEU A 95 15.89 -6.89 13.18
N GLU A 96 16.02 -7.36 14.42
CA GLU A 96 17.32 -7.49 15.10
C GLU A 96 18.32 -8.36 14.31
N SER A 97 17.81 -9.34 13.57
CA SER A 97 18.61 -10.16 12.64
C SER A 97 19.13 -9.41 11.41
N GLY A 98 18.79 -8.13 11.25
CA GLY A 98 19.12 -7.31 10.08
C GLY A 98 18.20 -7.53 8.88
N LYS A 99 17.35 -8.56 8.91
CA LYS A 99 16.37 -8.87 7.86
C LYS A 99 15.32 -7.77 7.74
N LEU A 100 15.02 -7.40 6.49
CA LEU A 100 13.93 -6.48 6.18
C LEU A 100 12.61 -7.26 6.04
N VAL A 101 11.57 -6.78 6.69
CA VAL A 101 10.21 -7.31 6.64
C VAL A 101 9.19 -6.18 6.54
N GLY A 102 8.03 -6.47 5.99
CA GLY A 102 6.96 -5.49 5.83
C GLY A 102 6.06 -5.36 7.06
N ASP A 103 5.00 -4.58 6.92
CA ASP A 103 3.96 -4.43 7.95
C ASP A 103 2.96 -5.60 7.92
N VAL A 104 3.02 -6.45 6.89
CA VAL A 104 2.18 -7.62 6.69
C VAL A 104 2.99 -8.89 6.99
N ASP A 105 2.38 -9.83 7.70
CA ASP A 105 2.88 -11.21 7.77
C ASP A 105 2.64 -11.89 6.42
N TYR A 106 3.61 -11.72 5.53
CA TYR A 106 3.57 -12.20 4.14
C TYR A 106 3.22 -13.68 4.04
N ALA A 107 3.78 -14.53 4.91
CA ALA A 107 3.56 -15.97 4.85
C ALA A 107 2.10 -16.33 5.17
N SER A 108 1.51 -15.66 6.15
CA SER A 108 0.09 -15.88 6.51
C SER A 108 -0.90 -15.36 5.45
N VAL A 109 -0.50 -14.37 4.66
CA VAL A 109 -1.38 -13.68 3.70
C VAL A 109 -1.27 -14.24 2.27
N LEU A 110 -0.12 -14.82 1.91
CA LEU A 110 0.20 -15.24 0.55
C LEU A 110 -0.87 -16.13 -0.11
N ASN A 111 -1.45 -17.06 0.63
CA ASN A 111 -2.45 -18.01 0.11
C ASN A 111 -3.91 -17.50 0.21
N ILE A 112 -4.11 -16.30 0.77
CA ILE A 112 -5.42 -15.69 0.99
C ILE A 112 -5.63 -14.53 0.01
N ALA A 113 -4.63 -13.66 -0.12
CA ALA A 113 -4.67 -12.53 -1.02
C ALA A 113 -4.67 -13.00 -2.48
N GLY A 114 -5.38 -12.27 -3.34
CA GLY A 114 -5.29 -12.47 -4.80
C GLY A 114 -3.97 -11.92 -5.36
N ALA A 115 -3.42 -10.89 -4.70
CA ALA A 115 -2.08 -10.36 -4.98
C ALA A 115 -1.50 -9.73 -3.72
N ILE A 116 -0.19 -9.84 -3.52
CA ILE A 116 0.53 -9.22 -2.40
C ILE A 116 1.90 -8.73 -2.84
N THR A 117 2.31 -7.53 -2.42
CA THR A 117 3.68 -7.04 -2.67
C THR A 117 4.68 -7.66 -1.70
N PRO A 118 5.85 -8.14 -2.18
CA PRO A 118 6.90 -8.63 -1.29
C PRO A 118 7.64 -7.48 -0.60
N VAL A 119 8.18 -7.76 0.59
CA VAL A 119 9.13 -6.88 1.28
C VAL A 119 10.38 -7.68 1.64
N PRO A 120 11.57 -7.31 1.13
CA PRO A 120 11.84 -6.25 0.15
C PRO A 120 11.38 -6.62 -1.28
N GLY A 121 11.42 -5.64 -2.19
CA GLY A 121 11.21 -5.87 -3.64
C GLY A 121 9.87 -5.39 -4.21
N GLY A 122 8.93 -4.95 -3.36
CA GLY A 122 7.65 -4.39 -3.79
C GLY A 122 7.66 -2.87 -3.94
N VAL A 123 7.11 -2.15 -2.94
CA VAL A 123 6.88 -0.69 -3.03
C VAL A 123 8.17 0.14 -2.97
N GLY A 124 9.22 -0.36 -2.33
CA GLY A 124 10.51 0.33 -2.18
C GLY A 124 11.12 0.79 -3.51
N PRO A 125 11.41 -0.12 -4.46
CA PRO A 125 11.91 0.24 -5.79
C PRO A 125 11.04 1.26 -6.54
N MET A 126 9.73 1.16 -6.40
CA MET A 126 8.78 2.08 -7.06
C MET A 126 8.89 3.52 -6.53
N THR A 127 9.24 3.69 -5.26
CA THR A 127 9.48 5.02 -4.69
C THR A 127 10.63 5.72 -5.40
N ILE A 128 11.70 5.00 -5.72
CA ILE A 128 12.87 5.52 -6.45
C ILE A 128 12.50 5.76 -7.91
N ALA A 129 11.83 4.82 -8.57
CA ALA A 129 11.38 4.99 -9.95
C ALA A 129 10.50 6.24 -10.13
N MET A 130 9.58 6.47 -9.19
CA MET A 130 8.71 7.66 -9.23
C MET A 130 9.46 8.96 -8.92
N LEU A 131 10.53 8.92 -8.12
CA LEU A 131 11.42 10.07 -7.96
C LEU A 131 12.05 10.44 -9.31
N MET A 132 12.63 9.46 -10.02
CA MET A 132 13.23 9.69 -11.34
C MET A 132 12.20 10.23 -12.35
N LYS A 133 11.00 9.63 -12.40
CA LYS A 133 9.88 10.08 -13.26
C LYS A 133 9.49 11.53 -12.96
N ASN A 134 9.42 11.90 -11.69
CA ASN A 134 9.08 13.27 -11.28
C ASN A 134 10.19 14.27 -11.60
N THR A 135 11.47 13.89 -11.45
CA THR A 135 12.61 14.74 -11.82
C THR A 135 12.61 15.05 -13.31
N VAL A 136 12.42 14.04 -14.17
CA VAL A 136 12.31 14.23 -15.62
C VAL A 136 11.11 15.11 -15.98
N LYS A 137 9.96 14.90 -15.31
CA LYS A 137 8.78 15.75 -15.51
C LYS A 137 9.06 17.21 -15.14
N ALA A 138 9.72 17.46 -14.01
CA ALA A 138 10.08 18.81 -13.58
C ALA A 138 11.02 19.51 -14.58
N ALA A 139 12.05 18.82 -15.05
CA ALA A 139 12.96 19.36 -16.08
C ALA A 139 12.22 19.70 -17.38
N LYS A 140 11.27 18.86 -17.81
CA LYS A 140 10.44 19.16 -19.00
C LYS A 140 9.52 20.36 -18.80
N LEU A 141 8.99 20.57 -17.60
CA LEU A 141 8.14 21.73 -17.29
C LEU A 141 8.94 23.03 -17.19
N GLN A 142 10.18 22.97 -16.72
CA GLN A 142 11.06 24.15 -16.61
C GLN A 142 11.56 24.64 -17.97
N ASN A 143 11.75 23.73 -18.92
CA ASN A 143 12.24 24.04 -20.28
C ASN A 143 11.10 24.22 -21.30
N ARG A 144 9.87 24.47 -20.84
CA ARG A 144 8.72 24.87 -21.67
C ARG A 144 8.48 26.36 -21.48
#